data_AF-A0AAP0S1U0-F1
#
_entry.id   AF-A0AAP0S1U0-F1
#
_cell.length_a   1.000
_cell.length_b   1.000
_cell.length_c   1.000
_cell.angle_alpha   90.00
_cell.angle_beta   90.00
_cell.angle_gamma   90.00
#
_symmetry.space_group_name_H-M   'P 1'
#
loop_
_entity.id
_entity.type
_entity.pdbx_description
1 polymer ?
#
loop_
_entity_poly.entity_id
_entity_poly.type
_entity_poly.pdbx_seq_one_letter_code
_entity_poly.pdbx_strand_id
1 'polypeptide(L)' 'MVSGVKISDVTYQDIHGTSATEVAVKFDCSSKNPCSGITLQDVKLTYLNQPADASCVNAEGMASGLVEPTSCL' A
#
# COMPACT_ATOMS: atom_id res chain seq x y z
N MET A 1 9.08 25.28 -9.52
CA MET A 1 7.72 24.77 -9.21
C MET A 1 7.89 23.44 -8.50
N VAL A 2 7.63 23.38 -7.20
CA VAL A 2 7.75 22.15 -6.41
C VAL A 2 6.36 21.53 -6.26
N SER A 3 6.02 20.59 -7.13
CA SER A 3 5.06 19.55 -6.75
C SER A 3 5.90 18.34 -6.40
N GLY A 4 6.39 18.31 -5.16
CA GLY A 4 7.44 17.42 -4.71
C GLY A 4 7.25 17.04 -3.26
N VAL A 5 6.02 16.65 -2.89
CA VAL A 5 5.80 16.04 -1.58
C VAL A 5 6.42 14.66 -1.64
N LYS A 6 7.57 14.52 -1.00
CA LYS A 6 8.20 13.24 -0.75
C LYS A 6 7.50 12.60 0.44
N ILE A 7 6.89 11.44 0.21
CA ILE A 7 6.30 10.63 1.27
C ILE A 7 7.34 9.58 1.64
N SER A 8 7.74 9.54 2.90
CA SER A 8 8.63 8.51 3.42
C SER A 8 8.27 8.11 4.85
N ASP A 9 8.71 6.92 5.26
CA ASP A 9 8.58 6.40 6.61
C ASP A 9 7.12 6.33 7.10
N VAL A 10 6.28 5.65 6.32
CA VAL A 10 4.84 5.52 6.57
C VAL A 10 4.51 4.10 7.01
N THR A 11 3.93 3.93 8.18
CA THR A 11 3.50 2.62 8.68
C THR A 11 1.98 2.50 8.66
N TYR A 12 1.49 1.48 7.96
CA TYR A 12 0.11 1.01 7.99
C TYR A 12 0.07 -0.26 8.82
N GLN A 13 -0.58 -0.21 9.98
CA GLN A 13 -0.60 -1.31 10.94
C GLN A 13 -2.03 -1.66 11.33
N ASP A 14 -2.33 -2.96 11.46
CA ASP A 14 -3.58 -3.48 12.05
C ASP A 14 -4.83 -2.99 11.30
N ILE A 15 -4.77 -3.05 9.95
CA ILE A 15 -5.85 -2.59 9.08
C ILE A 15 -6.68 -3.78 8.64
N HIS A 16 -7.97 -3.78 8.97
CA HIS A 16 -8.86 -4.89 8.63
C HIS A 16 -10.16 -4.39 8.03
N GLY A 17 -10.66 -5.12 7.03
CA GLY A 17 -12.00 -4.87 6.52
C GLY A 17 -12.22 -5.36 5.10
N THR A 18 -13.20 -4.73 4.46
CA THR A 18 -13.57 -5.01 3.09
C THR A 18 -13.41 -3.75 2.24
N SER A 19 -12.84 -3.93 1.06
CA SER A 19 -12.77 -2.90 0.04
C SER A 19 -14.05 -2.88 -0.80
N ALA A 20 -14.44 -1.70 -1.26
CA ALA A 20 -15.52 -1.54 -2.24
C ALA A 20 -15.05 -1.82 -3.69
N THR A 21 -13.73 -1.83 -3.92
CA THR A 21 -13.09 -2.05 -5.23
C THR A 21 -12.11 -3.22 -5.16
N GLU A 22 -11.83 -3.83 -6.32
CA GLU A 22 -10.85 -4.93 -6.45
C GLU A 22 -9.48 -4.53 -5.90
N VAL A 23 -8.97 -3.36 -6.29
CA VAL A 23 -7.74 -2.79 -5.71
C VAL A 23 -8.08 -2.11 -4.39
N ALA A 24 -7.63 -2.70 -3.27
CA ALA A 24 -7.81 -2.14 -1.93
C ALA A 24 -6.63 -1.24 -1.50
N VAL A 25 -5.42 -1.55 -1.98
CA VAL A 25 -4.21 -0.78 -1.68
C VAL A 25 -3.67 -0.20 -2.97
N LYS A 26 -3.61 1.13 -3.06
CA LYS A 26 -3.05 1.82 -4.24
C LYS A 26 -2.03 2.87 -3.81
N PHE A 27 -0.76 2.60 -4.08
CA PHE A 27 0.34 3.55 -3.93
C PHE A 27 0.73 4.10 -5.29
N ASP A 28 0.34 5.35 -5.56
CA ASP A 28 0.62 6.04 -6.82
C ASP A 28 1.57 7.21 -6.56
N CYS A 29 2.87 6.91 -6.59
CA CYS A 29 3.92 7.87 -6.27
C CYS A 29 4.56 8.43 -7.54
N SER A 30 5.05 9.67 -7.45
CA SER A 30 5.67 10.34 -8.59
C SER A 30 6.99 9.68 -8.95
N SER A 31 7.26 9.48 -10.24
CA SER A 31 8.56 9.00 -10.71
C SER A 31 9.72 9.94 -10.35
N LYS A 32 9.44 11.24 -10.12
CA LYS A 32 10.45 12.22 -9.68
C LYS A 32 10.72 12.18 -8.18
N ASN A 33 9.74 11.73 -7.38
CA ASN A 33 9.84 11.62 -5.93
C ASN A 33 9.17 10.30 -5.52
N PRO A 34 9.87 9.16 -5.68
CA PRO A 34 9.32 7.88 -5.29
C PRO A 34 9.03 7.86 -3.80
N CYS A 35 8.00 7.10 -3.41
CA CYS A 35 7.74 6.85 -2.00
C CYS A 35 8.70 5.79 -1.48
N SER A 36 9.27 6.00 -0.31
CA SER A 36 10.28 5.09 0.27
C SER A 36 10.03 4.87 1.75
N GLY A 37 10.20 3.64 2.24
CA GLY A 37 9.99 3.34 3.66
C GLY A 37 8.51 3.22 4.02
N ILE A 38 7.70 2.69 3.09
CA ILE A 38 6.33 2.28 3.43
C ILE A 38 6.40 0.93 4.15
N THR A 39 5.75 0.79 5.29
CA THR A 39 5.65 -0.46 6.04
C THR A 39 4.18 -0.89 6.12
N LEU A 40 3.87 -2.07 5.60
CA LEU A 40 2.57 -2.72 5.78
C LEU A 40 2.72 -3.80 6.84
N GLN A 41 1.96 -3.69 7.93
CA GLN A 41 1.99 -4.65 9.02
C GLN A 41 0.59 -5.11 9.38
N ASP A 42 0.34 -6.42 9.32
CA ASP A 42 -0.95 -7.01 9.71
C ASP A 42 -2.14 -6.32 9.02
N VAL A 43 -2.08 -6.23 7.68
CA VAL A 43 -3.10 -5.61 6.84
C VAL A 43 -3.94 -6.70 6.18
N LYS A 44 -5.24 -6.70 6.42
CA LYS A 44 -6.21 -7.67 5.91
C LYS A 44 -7.42 -6.97 5.26
N LEU A 45 -7.35 -6.79 3.95
CA LEU A 45 -8.39 -6.21 3.12
C LEU A 45 -8.88 -7.23 2.10
N THR A 46 -10.19 -7.45 2.08
CA THR A 46 -10.84 -8.39 1.16
C THR A 46 -11.84 -7.68 0.25
N TYR A 47 -12.02 -8.18 -0.97
CA TYR A 47 -13.02 -7.71 -1.92
C TYR A 47 -13.94 -8.87 -2.28
N LEU A 48 -15.25 -8.73 -2.06
CA LEU A 48 -16.25 -9.77 -2.33
C LEU A 48 -15.90 -11.17 -1.75
N ASN A 49 -15.35 -11.21 -0.53
CA ASN A 49 -14.85 -12.41 0.15
C ASN A 49 -13.62 -13.08 -0.49
N GLN A 50 -12.93 -12.40 -1.39
CA GLN A 50 -11.63 -12.81 -1.92
C GLN A 50 -10.55 -11.83 -1.42
N PRO A 51 -9.28 -12.23 -1.41
CA PRO A 51 -8.19 -11.27 -1.22
C PRO A 51 -8.36 -10.13 -2.22
N ALA A 52 -8.25 -8.88 -1.76
CA ALA A 52 -8.24 -7.75 -2.67
C ALA A 52 -6.94 -7.76 -3.51
N ASP A 53 -6.71 -6.71 -4.28
CA ASP A 53 -5.44 -6.46 -4.96
C ASP A 53 -4.72 -5.23 -4.40
N ALA A 54 -3.39 -5.23 -4.59
CA ALA A 54 -2.52 -4.10 -4.30
C ALA A 54 -1.83 -3.61 -5.59
N SER A 55 -1.74 -2.29 -5.77
CA SER A 55 -1.05 -1.65 -6.88
C SER A 55 -0.05 -0.62 -6.37
N CYS A 56 1.20 -0.75 -6.80
CA CYS A 56 2.31 0.11 -6.39
C CYS A 56 3.01 0.69 -7.62
N VAL A 57 3.17 2.01 -7.65
CA VAL A 57 3.83 2.76 -8.72
C VAL A 57 4.84 3.70 -8.08
N ASN A 58 6.13 3.49 -8.36
CA ASN A 58 7.27 4.24 -7.77
C ASN A 58 7.23 4.25 -6.23
N ALA A 59 6.82 3.14 -5.62
CA ALA A 59 6.71 2.98 -4.19
C ALA A 59 7.58 1.80 -3.75
N GLU A 60 8.40 2.03 -2.72
CA GLU A 60 9.28 1.03 -2.14
C GLU A 60 9.01 0.91 -0.64
N GLY A 61 8.98 -0.32 -0.16
CA GLY A 61 8.62 -0.58 1.22
C GLY A 61 8.89 -2.00 1.66
N MET A 62 8.26 -2.37 2.77
CA MET A 62 8.29 -3.71 3.31
C MET A 62 6.91 -4.09 3.83
N ALA A 63 6.56 -5.36 3.64
CA ALA A 63 5.42 -5.99 4.26
C ALA A 63 5.90 -6.93 5.37
N SER A 64 5.18 -6.99 6.48
CA SER A 64 5.51 -7.81 7.64
C SER A 64 4.24 -8.33 8.32
N GLY A 65 4.27 -9.56 8.82
CA GLY A 65 3.09 -10.19 9.42
C GLY A 65 2.09 -10.69 8.37
N LEU A 66 0.79 -10.68 8.72
CA LEU A 66 -0.28 -11.12 7.82
C LEU A 66 -0.68 -9.98 6.87
N VAL A 67 -0.30 -10.08 5.60
CA VAL A 67 -0.61 -9.06 4.58
C VAL A 67 -1.43 -9.66 3.45
N GLU A 68 -2.74 -9.41 3.50
CA GLU A 68 -3.71 -9.69 2.45
C GLU A 68 -4.38 -8.34 2.10
N PRO A 69 -4.29 -7.84 0.86
CA PRO A 69 -3.82 -8.47 -0.36
C PRO A 69 -2.29 -8.61 -0.47
N THR A 70 -1.81 -9.42 -1.42
CA THR A 70 -0.37 -9.59 -1.69
C THR A 70 0.31 -8.23 -1.81
N SER A 71 1.32 -7.96 -0.98
CA SER A 71 2.02 -6.68 -1.01
C SER A 71 2.73 -6.48 -2.35
N CYS A 72 2.59 -5.29 -2.92
CA CYS A 72 3.32 -4.87 -4.13
C CYS A 72 4.57 -4.03 -3.83
N LEU A 73 4.93 -3.93 -2.55
CA LEU A 73 6.09 -3.20 -2.01
C LEU A 73 7.30 -4.12 -1.84
#